data_AF-A0A415L693-F1
#
_entry.id   AF-A0A415L693-F1
#
_cell.length_a   1.000
_cell.length_b   1.000
_cell.length_c   1.000
_cell.angle_alpha   90.00
_cell.angle_beta   90.00
_cell.angle_gamma   90.00
#
_symmetry.space_group_name_H-M   'P 1'
#
loop_
_entity.id
_entity.type
_entity.pdbx_description
1 polymer ?
#
loop_
_entity_poly.entity_id
_entity_poly.type
_entity_poly.pdbx_seq_one_letter_code
_entity_poly.pdbx_strand_id
1 'polypeptide(L)'
;MKNKITGKLLVLIISICILLCGCGKSKDDTTGKKSAGKCTISIDCSTIWDNEDMLDKSIKDYVPKNGVILKERTVSYYDGETVYDVLKRELKKDNILMEASFTGDSVYVEGINNIYEFSCGEQSGWMYEVNGVYPGKSCSKYDVEDGDIIKWNYTCKLGKDLEGE
;
A
#
# COMPACT_ATOMS: atom_id res chain seq x y z
N MET A 1 14.47 77.40 -7.46
CA MET A 1 13.87 77.16 -6.13
C MET A 1 12.83 76.05 -6.24
N LYS A 2 13.01 74.99 -5.43
CA LYS A 2 12.01 74.03 -4.93
C LYS A 2 11.32 73.04 -5.89
N ASN A 3 11.90 71.84 -5.91
CA ASN A 3 11.35 70.48 -5.93
C ASN A 3 9.82 70.31 -6.06
N LYS A 4 9.41 69.32 -6.88
CA LYS A 4 8.64 68.17 -6.36
C LYS A 4 8.74 66.95 -7.28
N ILE A 5 9.47 65.96 -6.77
CA ILE A 5 9.52 64.57 -7.19
C ILE A 5 8.16 63.93 -6.84
N THR A 6 7.55 63.21 -7.75
CA THR A 6 6.67 62.07 -7.40
C THR A 6 6.93 60.95 -8.40
N GLY A 7 7.58 59.90 -7.90
CA GLY A 7 7.99 58.75 -8.68
C GLY A 7 6.79 57.90 -9.12
N LYS A 8 6.83 57.43 -10.37
CA LYS A 8 6.03 56.31 -10.83
C LYS A 8 6.93 55.08 -10.91
N LEU A 9 6.71 54.24 -9.93
CA LEU A 9 6.97 52.81 -9.80
C LEU A 9 7.55 52.11 -11.05
N LEU A 10 8.80 51.66 -10.93
CA LEU A 10 9.47 50.76 -11.85
C LEU A 10 8.84 49.37 -11.72
N VAL A 11 8.09 48.92 -12.73
CA VAL A 11 7.62 47.53 -12.81
C VAL A 11 8.76 46.69 -13.35
N LEU A 12 9.43 45.95 -12.47
CA LEU A 12 10.44 44.97 -12.81
C LEU A 12 9.96 43.59 -12.35
N ILE A 13 9.25 42.86 -13.21
CA ILE A 13 9.02 41.41 -13.02
C ILE A 13 9.27 40.71 -14.35
N ILE A 14 10.53 40.36 -14.59
CA ILE A 14 10.93 39.33 -15.54
C ILE A 14 11.51 38.21 -14.69
N SER A 15 10.70 37.19 -14.39
CA SER A 15 11.15 35.84 -14.03
C SER A 15 9.94 34.90 -13.98
N ILE A 16 9.44 34.55 -15.16
CA ILE A 16 8.69 33.31 -15.37
C ILE A 16 9.59 32.45 -16.25
N CYS A 17 10.23 31.45 -15.62
CA CYS A 17 10.69 30.19 -16.21
C CYS A 17 11.51 29.41 -15.18
N ILE A 18 10.83 28.81 -14.19
CA ILE A 18 11.31 27.56 -13.56
C ILE A 18 10.14 26.58 -13.60
N LEU A 19 9.86 26.10 -14.81
CA LEU A 19 9.12 24.87 -15.06
C LEU A 19 10.09 23.71 -14.87
N LEU A 20 10.40 23.31 -13.64
CA LEU A 20 11.03 22.00 -13.36
C LEU A 20 10.82 21.61 -11.89
N CYS A 21 9.62 21.14 -11.55
CA CYS A 21 9.48 20.04 -10.60
C CYS A 21 8.68 18.97 -11.32
N GLY A 22 9.42 18.05 -11.95
CA GLY A 22 8.83 16.92 -12.65
C GLY A 22 7.92 16.16 -11.72
N CYS A 23 6.66 15.97 -12.13
CA CYS A 23 5.88 14.83 -11.68
C CYS A 23 6.74 13.60 -11.99
N GLY A 24 7.28 12.97 -10.94
CA GLY A 24 7.94 11.68 -11.04
C GLY A 24 6.92 10.71 -11.63
N LYS A 25 7.02 10.44 -12.93
CA LYS A 25 6.38 9.27 -13.52
C LYS A 25 7.03 8.09 -12.81
N SER A 26 6.31 7.48 -11.88
CA SER A 26 6.67 6.19 -11.34
C SER A 26 6.87 5.26 -12.54
N LYS A 27 8.09 4.74 -12.71
CA LYS A 27 8.34 3.71 -13.70
C LYS A 27 7.40 2.56 -13.37
N ASP A 28 6.52 2.26 -14.31
CA ASP A 28 5.70 1.07 -14.29
C ASP A 28 6.66 -0.11 -14.53
N ASP A 29 6.96 -0.86 -13.48
CA ASP A 29 7.89 -2.01 -13.51
C ASP A 29 7.36 -3.15 -14.41
N THR A 30 6.16 -2.99 -14.99
CA THR A 30 5.58 -3.92 -15.96
C THR A 30 5.97 -3.61 -17.41
N THR A 31 6.77 -2.54 -17.66
CA THR A 31 7.17 -2.13 -19.01
C THR A 31 7.90 -3.27 -19.74
N GLY A 32 7.19 -3.91 -20.68
CA GLY A 32 7.71 -5.02 -21.50
C GLY A 32 7.37 -6.43 -21.01
N LYS A 33 6.73 -6.59 -19.84
CA LYS A 33 6.25 -7.91 -19.39
C LYS A 33 4.92 -8.25 -20.06
N LYS A 34 4.79 -9.49 -20.53
CA LYS A 34 3.53 -10.03 -21.06
C LYS A 34 2.58 -10.33 -19.89
N SER A 35 1.33 -9.90 -19.97
CA SER A 35 0.30 -10.33 -19.00
C SER A 35 0.17 -11.85 -19.07
N ALA A 36 0.27 -12.49 -17.90
CA ALA A 36 0.19 -13.95 -17.75
C ALA A 36 -1.24 -14.41 -17.46
N GLY A 37 -2.04 -13.57 -16.81
CA GLY A 37 -3.44 -13.84 -16.53
C GLY A 37 -4.06 -12.75 -15.65
N LYS A 38 -5.08 -13.12 -14.88
CA LYS A 38 -5.74 -12.27 -13.89
C LYS A 38 -5.84 -12.97 -12.55
N CYS A 39 -5.65 -12.20 -11.48
CA CYS A 39 -5.95 -12.61 -10.11
C CYS A 39 -6.84 -11.56 -9.44
N THR A 40 -7.38 -11.88 -8.28
CA THR A 40 -8.18 -10.97 -7.45
C THR A 40 -7.38 -10.59 -6.22
N ILE A 41 -7.43 -9.30 -5.83
CA ILE A 41 -6.75 -8.80 -4.63
C ILE A 41 -7.71 -7.98 -3.76
N SER A 42 -7.63 -8.18 -2.46
CA SER A 42 -8.27 -7.34 -1.42
C SER A 42 -7.38 -7.17 -0.20
N ILE A 43 -7.60 -6.10 0.56
CA ILE A 43 -6.88 -5.81 1.80
C ILE A 43 -7.87 -5.33 2.87
N ASP A 44 -7.91 -6.06 3.99
CA ASP A 44 -8.86 -5.86 5.08
C ASP A 44 -8.16 -5.81 6.44
N CYS A 45 -8.64 -4.92 7.31
CA CYS A 45 -8.21 -4.75 8.69
C CYS A 45 -9.40 -4.66 9.66
N SER A 46 -10.56 -5.20 9.29
CA SER A 46 -11.79 -5.12 10.07
C SER A 46 -11.67 -5.73 11.46
N THR A 47 -10.82 -6.73 11.65
CA THR A 47 -10.51 -7.35 12.96
C THR A 47 -10.07 -6.33 14.00
N ILE A 48 -9.50 -5.18 13.61
CA ILE A 48 -9.12 -4.10 14.54
C ILE A 48 -10.34 -3.59 15.30
N TRP A 49 -11.53 -3.53 14.67
CA TRP A 49 -12.73 -3.00 15.33
C TRP A 49 -13.27 -3.93 16.42
N ASP A 50 -13.03 -5.22 16.32
CA ASP A 50 -13.34 -6.19 17.37
C ASP A 50 -12.28 -6.24 18.49
N ASN A 51 -11.16 -5.54 18.29
CA ASN A 51 -10.02 -5.48 19.23
C ASN A 51 -9.54 -4.03 19.45
N GLU A 52 -10.44 -3.06 19.38
CA GLU A 52 -10.09 -1.63 19.38
C GLU A 52 -9.36 -1.19 20.67
N ASP A 53 -9.57 -1.91 21.78
CA ASP A 53 -8.89 -1.68 23.05
C ASP A 53 -7.37 -1.93 22.99
N MET A 54 -6.92 -2.77 22.06
CA MET A 54 -5.52 -3.10 21.82
C MET A 54 -4.85 -2.16 20.79
N LEU A 55 -5.62 -1.36 20.08
CA LEU A 55 -5.15 -0.47 19.02
C LEU A 55 -4.24 0.65 19.57
N ASP A 56 -3.09 0.87 18.94
CA ASP A 56 -2.35 2.11 19.09
C ASP A 56 -3.22 3.26 18.57
N LYS A 57 -3.75 4.06 19.50
CA LYS A 57 -4.68 5.13 19.20
C LYS A 57 -4.09 6.22 18.31
N SER A 58 -2.76 6.32 18.19
CA SER A 58 -2.10 7.27 17.30
C SER A 58 -2.35 6.98 15.82
N ILE A 59 -2.67 5.73 15.47
CA ILE A 59 -2.93 5.32 14.07
C ILE A 59 -4.42 5.19 13.74
N LYS A 60 -5.32 5.44 14.69
CA LYS A 60 -6.76 5.19 14.53
C LYS A 60 -7.38 5.87 13.30
N ASP A 61 -6.91 7.07 12.97
CA ASP A 61 -7.42 7.83 11.81
C ASP A 61 -7.04 7.18 10.46
N TYR A 62 -6.07 6.27 10.43
CA TYR A 62 -5.71 5.49 9.25
C TYR A 62 -6.55 4.21 9.07
N VAL A 63 -7.27 3.77 10.11
CA VAL A 63 -8.12 2.56 10.04
C VAL A 63 -9.45 2.92 9.39
N PRO A 64 -9.79 2.36 8.20
CA PRO A 64 -11.07 2.61 7.57
C PRO A 64 -12.22 2.12 8.46
N LYS A 65 -13.30 2.91 8.56
CA LYS A 65 -14.47 2.55 9.41
C LYS A 65 -15.11 1.21 9.05
N ASN A 66 -14.97 0.78 7.79
CA ASN A 66 -15.46 -0.50 7.30
C ASN A 66 -14.37 -1.59 7.24
N GLY A 67 -13.15 -1.32 7.74
CA GLY A 67 -12.01 -2.25 7.71
C GLY A 67 -11.33 -2.41 6.36
N VAL A 68 -11.98 -2.01 5.25
CA VAL A 68 -11.47 -2.26 3.90
C VAL A 68 -10.50 -1.17 3.46
N ILE A 69 -9.21 -1.52 3.31
CA ILE A 69 -8.15 -0.64 2.78
C ILE A 69 -8.15 -0.68 1.25
N LEU A 70 -8.24 -1.89 0.69
CA LEU A 70 -8.36 -2.10 -0.75
C LEU A 70 -9.55 -3.01 -1.01
N LYS A 71 -10.58 -2.45 -1.64
CA LYS A 71 -11.75 -3.23 -2.06
C LYS A 71 -11.33 -4.30 -3.05
N GLU A 72 -11.94 -5.48 -2.92
CA GLU A 72 -11.76 -6.59 -3.85
C GLU A 72 -11.87 -6.11 -5.31
N ARG A 73 -10.84 -6.43 -6.09
CA ARG A 73 -10.82 -6.16 -7.52
C ARG A 73 -9.96 -7.18 -8.26
N THR A 74 -10.36 -7.48 -9.48
CA THR A 74 -9.54 -8.28 -10.40
C THR A 74 -8.47 -7.40 -11.06
N VAL A 75 -7.23 -7.89 -11.05
CA VAL A 75 -6.05 -7.22 -11.62
C VAL A 75 -5.33 -8.18 -12.56
N SER A 76 -4.69 -7.65 -13.61
CA SER A 76 -3.73 -8.45 -14.37
C SER A 76 -2.52 -8.75 -13.51
N TYR A 77 -1.97 -9.96 -13.65
CA TYR A 77 -0.61 -10.27 -13.22
C TYR A 77 0.26 -10.58 -14.45
N TYR A 78 1.56 -10.48 -14.27
CA TYR A 78 2.57 -10.62 -15.32
C TYR A 78 3.47 -11.81 -15.05
N ASP A 79 4.11 -12.32 -16.10
CA ASP A 79 4.95 -13.51 -16.00
C ASP A 79 6.03 -13.38 -14.90
N GLY A 80 6.09 -14.40 -14.04
CA GLY A 80 6.96 -14.47 -12.87
C GLY A 80 6.63 -13.49 -11.74
N GLU A 81 5.44 -12.87 -11.70
CA GLU A 81 5.01 -12.10 -10.52
C GLU A 81 4.62 -13.01 -9.36
N THR A 82 5.09 -12.64 -8.18
CA THR A 82 4.71 -13.25 -6.91
C THR A 82 3.56 -12.48 -6.26
N VAL A 83 2.97 -13.04 -5.20
CA VAL A 83 1.96 -12.35 -4.38
C VAL A 83 2.49 -10.99 -3.87
N TYR A 84 3.77 -10.92 -3.50
CA TYR A 84 4.41 -9.67 -3.11
C TYR A 84 4.45 -8.64 -4.25
N ASP A 85 4.79 -9.06 -5.46
CA ASP A 85 4.88 -8.15 -6.61
C ASP A 85 3.52 -7.55 -6.96
N VAL A 86 2.47 -8.38 -6.95
CA VAL A 86 1.09 -7.92 -7.15
C VAL A 86 0.68 -6.92 -6.06
N LEU A 87 0.90 -7.24 -4.77
CA LEU A 87 0.61 -6.32 -3.67
C LEU A 87 1.32 -4.98 -3.86
N LYS A 88 2.64 -5.01 -4.02
CA LYS A 88 3.49 -3.82 -4.14
C LYS A 88 3.05 -2.93 -5.30
N ARG A 89 2.77 -3.53 -6.46
CA ARG A 89 2.34 -2.80 -7.66
C ARG A 89 0.98 -2.15 -7.46
N GLU A 90 0.01 -2.90 -6.95
CA GLU A 90 -1.36 -2.39 -6.79
C GLU A 90 -1.46 -1.30 -5.72
N LEU A 91 -0.75 -1.44 -4.59
CA LEU A 91 -0.70 -0.38 -3.58
C LEU A 91 0.00 0.88 -4.11
N LYS A 92 1.09 0.73 -4.87
CA LYS A 92 1.79 1.86 -5.50
C LYS A 92 0.90 2.62 -6.49
N LYS A 93 0.02 1.94 -7.24
CA LYS A 93 -0.94 2.59 -8.16
C LYS A 93 -1.95 3.47 -7.42
N ASP A 94 -2.38 3.00 -6.25
CA ASP A 94 -3.41 3.66 -5.45
C ASP A 94 -2.81 4.66 -4.43
N ASN A 95 -1.48 4.84 -4.42
CA ASN A 95 -0.72 5.64 -3.46
C ASN A 95 -0.94 5.22 -2.00
N ILE A 96 -1.12 3.91 -1.77
CA ILE A 96 -1.23 3.32 -0.45
C ILE A 96 0.18 2.94 0.01
N LEU A 97 0.56 3.42 1.20
CA LEU A 97 1.85 3.11 1.80
C LEU A 97 1.96 1.60 2.09
N MET A 98 3.11 1.02 1.78
CA MET A 98 3.48 -0.33 2.18
C MET A 98 4.96 -0.36 2.56
N GLU A 99 5.25 -1.02 3.67
CA GLU A 99 6.61 -1.24 4.16
C GLU A 99 6.84 -2.73 4.39
N ALA A 100 8.06 -3.16 4.06
CA ALA A 100 8.45 -4.56 4.12
C ALA A 100 9.96 -4.67 4.38
N SER A 101 10.35 -5.72 5.11
CA SER A 101 11.75 -6.12 5.29
C SER A 101 12.08 -7.38 4.52
N PHE A 102 13.39 -7.58 4.34
CA PHE A 102 13.95 -8.63 3.49
C PHE A 102 14.98 -9.43 4.27
N THR A 103 14.81 -10.75 4.30
CA THR A 103 15.81 -11.69 4.82
C THR A 103 16.14 -12.69 3.72
N GLY A 104 17.30 -12.50 3.08
CA GLY A 104 17.61 -13.18 1.83
C GLY A 104 16.54 -12.88 0.78
N ASP A 105 16.00 -13.92 0.16
CA ASP A 105 14.92 -13.80 -0.84
C ASP A 105 13.51 -13.80 -0.23
N SER A 106 13.39 -13.82 1.11
CA SER A 106 12.10 -13.81 1.80
C SER A 106 11.70 -12.39 2.16
N VAL A 107 10.45 -12.05 1.89
CA VAL A 107 9.82 -10.78 2.26
C VAL A 107 8.87 -10.97 3.44
N TYR A 108 8.90 -10.00 4.36
CA TYR A 108 7.91 -9.81 5.42
C TYR A 108 7.27 -8.44 5.25
N VAL A 109 5.93 -8.39 5.12
CA VAL A 109 5.19 -7.13 5.00
C VAL A 109 4.87 -6.62 6.40
N GLU A 110 5.55 -5.55 6.78
CA GLU A 110 5.49 -4.97 8.11
C GLU A 110 4.30 -4.05 8.28
N GLY A 111 3.91 -3.34 7.21
CA GLY A 111 2.82 -2.38 7.29
C GLY A 111 2.15 -2.09 5.97
N ILE A 112 0.85 -1.81 6.04
CA ILE A 112 0.01 -1.36 4.92
C ILE A 112 -0.86 -0.23 5.45
N ASN A 113 -0.90 0.90 4.73
CA ASN A 113 -1.73 2.07 5.07
C ASN A 113 -1.49 2.60 6.50
N ASN A 114 -0.23 2.68 6.95
CA ASN A 114 0.17 3.08 8.31
C ASN A 114 -0.29 2.15 9.43
N ILE A 115 -0.88 0.99 9.10
CA ILE A 115 -1.20 -0.05 10.06
C ILE A 115 -0.06 -1.07 9.97
N TYR A 116 0.73 -1.13 11.03
CA TYR A 116 1.93 -1.97 11.13
C TYR A 116 1.67 -3.22 11.94
N GLU A 117 2.56 -4.20 11.85
CA GLU A 117 2.73 -5.17 12.93
C GLU A 117 2.77 -4.46 14.28
N PHE A 118 2.20 -5.11 15.29
CA PHE A 118 2.08 -4.58 16.64
C PHE A 118 1.14 -3.38 16.84
N SER A 119 0.51 -2.85 15.77
CA SER A 119 -0.45 -1.74 15.91
C SER A 119 -1.69 -2.12 16.71
N CYS A 120 -1.98 -3.41 16.88
CA CYS A 120 -3.01 -3.93 17.76
C CYS A 120 -2.43 -4.95 18.76
N GLY A 121 -1.28 -4.64 19.36
CA GLY A 121 -0.58 -5.48 20.35
C GLY A 121 0.41 -6.49 19.76
N GLU A 122 1.24 -7.11 20.61
CA GLU A 122 2.40 -7.93 20.21
C GLU A 122 2.10 -9.14 19.29
N GLN A 123 0.83 -9.53 19.17
CA GLN A 123 0.35 -10.65 18.34
C GLN A 123 -0.27 -10.21 17.01
N SER A 124 -0.25 -8.90 16.73
CA SER A 124 -0.90 -8.32 15.57
C SER A 124 0.05 -8.12 14.39
N GLY A 125 -0.48 -8.27 13.17
CA GLY A 125 0.30 -8.17 11.94
C GLY A 125 -0.48 -8.55 10.68
N TRP A 126 0.20 -8.47 9.54
CA TRP A 126 -0.38 -8.78 8.23
C TRP A 126 -0.20 -10.24 7.86
N MET A 127 -1.29 -10.89 7.46
CA MET A 127 -1.28 -12.24 6.90
C MET A 127 -1.86 -12.23 5.50
N TYR A 128 -1.32 -13.04 4.59
CA TYR A 128 -1.90 -13.23 3.27
C TYR A 128 -2.47 -14.64 3.13
N GLU A 129 -3.61 -14.70 2.44
CA GLU A 129 -4.36 -15.89 2.10
C GLU A 129 -4.41 -15.99 0.58
N VAL A 130 -4.26 -17.20 0.04
CA VAL A 130 -4.51 -17.48 -1.37
C VAL A 130 -5.53 -18.61 -1.45
N ASN A 131 -6.66 -18.35 -2.12
CA ASN A 131 -7.73 -19.33 -2.33
C ASN A 131 -8.23 -20.02 -1.05
N GLY A 132 -8.43 -19.28 0.05
CA GLY A 132 -8.90 -19.85 1.31
C GLY A 132 -7.80 -20.42 2.21
N VAL A 133 -6.53 -20.36 1.79
CA VAL A 133 -5.42 -20.98 2.51
C VAL A 133 -4.33 -19.97 2.83
N TYR A 134 -3.90 -19.92 4.09
CA TYR A 134 -2.71 -19.19 4.53
C TYR A 134 -1.45 -20.01 4.22
N PRO A 135 -0.62 -19.66 3.22
CA PRO A 135 0.36 -20.62 2.67
C PRO A 135 1.55 -20.96 3.58
N GLY A 136 1.73 -20.28 4.72
CA GLY A 136 2.83 -20.54 5.65
C GLY A 136 4.24 -20.30 5.09
N LYS A 137 4.35 -19.64 3.93
CA LYS A 137 5.62 -19.25 3.28
C LYS A 137 5.60 -17.77 2.95
N SER A 138 6.77 -17.19 2.65
CA SER A 138 6.85 -15.77 2.26
C SER A 138 6.05 -15.47 0.98
N CYS A 139 5.40 -14.31 0.94
CA CYS A 139 4.66 -13.81 -0.24
C CYS A 139 5.55 -13.57 -1.47
N SER A 140 6.87 -13.44 -1.30
CA SER A 140 7.84 -13.40 -2.40
C SER A 140 8.22 -14.78 -2.95
N LYS A 141 7.63 -15.85 -2.40
CA LYS A 141 7.85 -17.25 -2.79
C LYS A 141 6.56 -17.95 -3.22
N TYR A 142 5.51 -17.17 -3.43
CA TYR A 142 4.25 -17.64 -4.00
C TYR A 142 4.08 -17.00 -5.36
N ASP A 143 4.31 -17.78 -6.42
CA ASP A 143 4.04 -17.38 -7.80
C ASP A 143 2.53 -17.34 -8.03
N VAL A 144 2.04 -16.26 -8.63
CA VAL A 144 0.59 -16.07 -8.86
C VAL A 144 0.14 -16.89 -10.07
N GLU A 145 -1.00 -17.55 -9.92
CA GLU A 145 -1.67 -18.30 -10.97
C GLU A 145 -2.96 -17.59 -11.44
N ASP A 146 -3.41 -17.93 -12.64
CA ASP A 146 -4.64 -17.38 -13.20
C ASP A 146 -5.85 -17.83 -12.37
N GLY A 147 -6.65 -16.86 -11.94
CA GLY A 147 -7.82 -17.07 -11.09
C GLY A 147 -7.54 -17.01 -9.59
N ASP A 148 -6.28 -16.86 -9.15
CA ASP A 148 -5.97 -16.75 -7.72
C ASP A 148 -6.74 -15.63 -7.03
N ILE A 149 -7.27 -15.92 -5.84
CA ILE A 149 -7.89 -14.94 -4.95
C ILE A 149 -6.91 -14.69 -3.80
N ILE A 150 -6.28 -13.52 -3.81
CA ILE A 150 -5.28 -13.09 -2.84
C ILE A 150 -5.94 -12.12 -1.87
N LYS A 151 -5.97 -12.45 -0.58
CA LYS A 151 -6.44 -11.55 0.47
C LYS A 151 -5.31 -11.22 1.42
N TRP A 152 -5.22 -9.97 1.82
CA TRP A 152 -4.37 -9.53 2.91
C TRP A 152 -5.25 -9.13 4.09
N ASN A 153 -5.10 -9.83 5.20
CA ASN A 153 -5.94 -9.67 6.38
C ASN A 153 -5.05 -9.26 7.55
N TYR A 154 -5.42 -8.19 8.25
CA TYR A 154 -4.79 -7.84 9.51
C TYR A 154 -5.34 -8.75 10.61
N THR A 155 -4.45 -9.37 11.39
CA THR A 155 -4.79 -10.13 12.58
C THR A 155 -4.41 -9.32 13.81
N CYS A 156 -5.17 -9.47 14.89
CA CYS A 156 -4.82 -9.03 16.23
C CYS A 156 -4.37 -10.19 17.14
N LYS A 157 -4.56 -11.46 16.71
CA LYS A 157 -4.37 -12.67 17.54
C LYS A 157 -3.62 -13.80 16.83
N LEU A 158 -2.53 -13.51 16.11
CA LEU A 158 -1.73 -14.48 15.33
C LEU A 158 -2.57 -15.36 14.39
N GLY A 159 -3.61 -14.80 13.77
CA GLY A 159 -4.49 -15.48 12.82
C GLY A 159 -5.68 -16.20 13.45
N LYS A 160 -5.75 -16.33 14.78
CA LYS A 160 -6.89 -16.99 15.45
C LYS A 160 -8.23 -16.25 15.26
N ASP A 161 -8.15 -14.95 14.99
CA ASP A 161 -9.28 -14.08 14.64
C ASP A 161 -9.57 -14.04 13.13
N LEU A 162 -8.85 -14.84 12.34
CA LEU A 162 -9.07 -15.04 10.91
C LEU A 162 -9.57 -16.46 10.59
N GLU A 163 -9.29 -17.42 11.47
CA GLU A 163 -9.81 -18.79 11.40
C GLU A 163 -11.26 -18.83 11.90
N GLY A 164 -12.26 -18.67 11.03
CA GLY A 164 -13.66 -18.81 11.50
C GLY A 164 -14.82 -18.24 10.68
N GLU A 165 -14.67 -18.00 9.37
CA GLU A 165 -15.83 -17.80 8.47
C GLU A 165 -16.07 -19.00 7.56
#